data_AF-A0A061J0M2-F1
#
_entry.id   AF-A0A061J0M2-F1
#
_cell.length_a   1.000
_cell.length_b   1.000
_cell.length_c   1.000
_cell.angle_alpha   90.00
_cell.angle_beta   90.00
_cell.angle_gamma   90.00
#
_symmetry.space_group_name_H-M   'P 1'
#
loop_
_entity.id
_entity.type
_entity.pdbx_description
1 polymer ?
#
loop_
_entity_poly.entity_id
_entity_poly.type
_entity_poly.pdbx_seq_one_letter_code
_entity_poly.pdbx_strand_id
1 'polypeptide(L)'
;MVRENMYDGWSYERLRQQRNRAHFLLEDPYRFVTVLLHNGELYAIDSPCYHASGPLGEGELMDVEDAHMAPSVACLRCPWHNILVSIETGELVEVQPTSPVASVATEDEEKFKVPLYPLRPHWEASGGRVRLTRGPVVQRTHKVSLEESSGIMTIEVEDEAEMRRHPLPSDAVAGNLQSGALTMQIFDIKSKRLS
;
A
#
# COMPACT_ATOMS: atom_id res chain seq x y z
N MET A 1 -16.95 -8.28 16.09
CA MET A 1 -17.83 -8.79 15.00
C MET A 1 -17.22 -8.35 13.67
N VAL A 2 -17.37 -9.14 12.61
CA VAL A 2 -16.83 -8.82 11.28
C VAL A 2 -18.00 -8.44 10.36
N ARG A 3 -17.79 -7.43 9.51
CA ARG A 3 -18.72 -6.96 8.48
C ARG A 3 -18.20 -7.41 7.12
N GLU A 4 -19.07 -8.02 6.33
CA GLU A 4 -18.78 -8.43 4.96
C GLU A 4 -19.33 -7.39 3.98
N ASN A 5 -18.45 -6.84 3.15
CA ASN A 5 -18.81 -5.92 2.06
C ASN A 5 -18.64 -6.67 0.74
N MET A 6 -19.74 -6.91 0.03
CA MET A 6 -19.77 -7.73 -1.19
C MET A 6 -19.94 -6.87 -2.44
N TYR A 7 -19.13 -7.12 -3.46
CA TYR A 7 -19.12 -6.38 -4.73
C TYR A 7 -19.17 -7.35 -5.90
N ASP A 8 -20.07 -7.13 -6.85
CA ASP A 8 -20.24 -7.98 -8.03
C ASP A 8 -19.36 -7.55 -9.22
N GLY A 9 -19.30 -8.42 -10.24
CA GLY A 9 -18.62 -8.15 -11.50
C GLY A 9 -17.08 -8.15 -11.39
N TRP A 10 -16.50 -8.75 -10.36
CA TRP A 10 -15.07 -8.85 -10.19
C TRP A 10 -14.51 -10.18 -10.69
N SER A 11 -13.28 -10.14 -11.21
CA SER A 11 -12.50 -11.30 -11.61
C SER A 11 -11.01 -10.98 -11.46
N TYR A 12 -10.16 -11.99 -11.36
CA TYR A 12 -8.70 -11.75 -11.35
C TYR A 12 -8.24 -11.11 -12.66
N GLU A 13 -8.87 -11.42 -13.79
CA GLU A 13 -8.58 -10.77 -15.07
C GLU A 13 -8.88 -9.27 -15.01
N ARG A 14 -10.04 -8.88 -14.47
CA ARG A 14 -10.40 -7.47 -14.30
C ARG A 14 -9.39 -6.74 -13.41
N LEU A 15 -8.99 -7.35 -12.28
CA LEU A 15 -7.93 -6.78 -11.42
C LEU A 15 -6.62 -6.57 -12.19
N ARG A 16 -6.19 -7.55 -12.99
CA ARG A 16 -4.98 -7.43 -13.84
C ARG A 16 -5.08 -6.28 -14.84
N GLN A 17 -6.24 -6.10 -15.47
CA GLN A 17 -6.51 -4.96 -16.37
C GLN A 17 -6.45 -3.61 -15.63
N GLN A 18 -6.70 -3.60 -14.32
CA GLN A 18 -6.64 -2.42 -13.45
C GLN A 18 -5.32 -2.33 -12.67
N ARG A 19 -4.19 -2.70 -13.30
CA ARG A 19 -2.84 -2.64 -12.68
C ARG A 19 -2.74 -3.46 -11.39
N ASN A 20 -3.43 -4.61 -11.36
CA ASN A 20 -3.50 -5.52 -10.22
C ASN A 20 -4.06 -4.88 -8.95
N ARG A 21 -4.96 -3.90 -9.05
CA ARG A 21 -5.57 -3.26 -7.88
C ARG A 21 -6.95 -2.68 -8.16
N ALA A 22 -7.70 -2.47 -7.09
CA ALA A 22 -8.98 -1.78 -7.10
C ALA A 22 -9.22 -1.05 -5.77
N HIS A 23 -9.94 0.06 -5.82
CA HIS A 23 -10.22 0.90 -4.65
C HIS A 23 -11.70 0.86 -4.31
N PHE A 24 -11.99 0.73 -3.02
CA PHE A 24 -13.33 0.59 -2.47
C PHE A 24 -13.54 1.68 -1.44
N LEU A 25 -14.71 2.30 -1.53
CA LEU A 25 -15.27 3.02 -0.40
C LEU A 25 -16.36 2.12 0.18
N LEU A 26 -16.09 1.61 1.36
CA LEU A 26 -17.01 0.84 2.18
C LEU A 26 -17.99 1.79 2.87
N GLU A 27 -19.23 1.35 3.08
CA GLU A 27 -20.27 2.17 3.70
C GLU A 27 -20.47 1.84 5.18
N ASP A 28 -20.23 0.57 5.58
CA ASP A 28 -20.32 0.11 6.97
C ASP A 28 -19.19 -0.89 7.31
N PRO A 29 -18.15 -0.47 8.07
CA PRO A 29 -17.86 0.89 8.47
C PRO A 29 -17.42 1.75 7.29
N TYR A 30 -17.67 3.07 7.35
CA TYR A 30 -17.24 3.99 6.30
C TYR A 30 -15.72 4.01 6.19
N ARG A 31 -15.15 3.55 5.06
CA ARG A 31 -13.69 3.40 4.94
C ARG A 31 -13.19 3.28 3.50
N PHE A 32 -12.03 3.88 3.23
CA PHE A 32 -11.30 3.70 1.98
C PHE A 32 -10.31 2.53 2.06
N VAL A 33 -10.52 1.52 1.21
CA VAL A 33 -9.74 0.28 1.17
C VAL A 33 -9.26 0.01 -0.26
N THR A 34 -8.00 -0.40 -0.40
CA THR A 34 -7.44 -0.88 -1.66
C THR A 34 -7.30 -2.38 -1.60
N VAL A 35 -7.86 -3.07 -2.58
CA VAL A 35 -7.58 -4.48 -2.85
C VAL A 35 -6.44 -4.56 -3.86
N LEU A 36 -5.45 -5.39 -3.57
CA LEU A 36 -4.28 -5.65 -4.38
C LEU A 36 -4.26 -7.13 -4.79
N LEU A 37 -3.87 -7.41 -6.03
CA LEU A 37 -3.50 -8.74 -6.48
C LEU A 37 -1.98 -8.80 -6.57
N HIS A 38 -1.34 -9.56 -5.68
CA HIS A 38 0.12 -9.72 -5.67
C HIS A 38 0.49 -11.20 -5.63
N ASN A 39 1.37 -11.64 -6.51
CA ASN A 39 1.80 -13.05 -6.60
C ASN A 39 0.65 -14.08 -6.64
N GLY A 40 -0.49 -13.71 -7.22
CA GLY A 40 -1.68 -14.58 -7.33
C GLY A 40 -2.61 -14.55 -6.12
N GLU A 41 -2.26 -13.81 -5.07
CA GLU A 41 -3.05 -13.67 -3.85
C GLU A 41 -3.66 -12.27 -3.70
N LEU A 42 -4.77 -12.19 -2.98
CA LEU A 42 -5.45 -10.93 -2.70
C LEU A 42 -5.06 -10.39 -1.32
N TYR A 43 -4.79 -9.09 -1.28
CA TYR A 43 -4.51 -8.34 -0.07
C TYR A 43 -5.45 -7.14 -0.01
N ALA A 44 -5.94 -6.77 1.16
CA ALA A 44 -6.73 -5.57 1.34
C ALA A 44 -6.12 -4.71 2.45
N ILE A 45 -5.96 -3.42 2.17
CA ILE A 45 -5.30 -2.48 3.06
C ILE A 45 -5.96 -1.10 2.94
N ASP A 46 -5.97 -0.34 4.03
CA ASP A 46 -6.43 1.04 4.00
C ASP A 46 -5.74 1.86 2.91
N SER A 47 -6.52 2.55 2.06
CA SER A 47 -5.99 3.30 0.92
C SER A 47 -5.15 4.53 1.30
N PRO A 48 -5.51 5.33 2.32
CA PRO A 48 -4.74 6.50 2.71
C PRO A 48 -3.61 6.13 3.66
N CYS A 49 -2.40 6.58 3.36
CA CYS A 49 -1.22 6.36 4.19
C CYS A 49 -1.42 6.96 5.59
N TYR A 50 -1.16 6.16 6.62
CA TYR A 50 -1.25 6.61 8.02
C TYR A 50 -0.48 7.90 8.33
N HIS A 51 0.64 8.14 7.65
CA HIS A 51 1.55 9.24 7.99
C HIS A 51 0.95 10.62 7.73
N ALA A 52 0.33 10.80 6.56
CA ALA A 52 -0.12 12.12 6.11
C ALA A 52 -1.28 12.04 5.12
N SER A 53 -2.09 10.97 5.14
CA SER A 53 -3.17 10.72 4.17
C SER A 53 -2.72 10.63 2.71
N GLY A 54 -1.45 10.32 2.46
CA GLY A 54 -0.93 10.15 1.09
C GLY A 54 -1.58 8.96 0.38
N PRO A 55 -1.54 8.91 -0.96
CA PRO A 55 -2.22 7.90 -1.75
C PRO A 55 -1.46 6.57 -1.75
N LEU A 56 -1.45 5.88 -0.59
CA LEU A 56 -0.75 4.60 -0.41
C LEU A 56 -1.28 3.54 -1.38
N GLY A 57 -2.60 3.49 -1.57
CA GLY A 57 -3.24 2.61 -2.55
C GLY A 57 -2.75 2.79 -3.99
N GLU A 58 -2.27 3.97 -4.36
CA GLU A 58 -1.66 4.26 -5.69
C GLU A 58 -0.12 4.13 -5.67
N GLY A 59 0.44 3.76 -4.53
CA GLY A 59 1.86 3.53 -4.33
C GLY A 59 2.43 2.44 -5.23
N GLU A 60 3.75 2.50 -5.42
CA GLU A 60 4.47 1.40 -6.07
C GLU A 60 4.36 0.16 -5.18
N LEU A 61 3.96 -0.96 -5.77
CA LEU A 61 3.94 -2.26 -5.11
C LEU A 61 5.24 -2.97 -5.49
N MET A 62 6.00 -3.41 -4.50
CA MET A 62 7.33 -4.00 -4.70
C MET A 62 7.63 -5.08 -3.68
N ASP A 63 8.42 -6.07 -4.09
CA ASP A 63 9.03 -7.04 -3.19
C ASP A 63 10.40 -6.53 -2.76
N VAL A 64 10.58 -6.30 -1.46
CA VAL A 64 11.85 -5.85 -0.90
C VAL A 64 12.62 -7.04 -0.36
N GLU A 65 13.78 -7.32 -0.95
CA GLU A 65 14.64 -8.43 -0.54
C GLU A 65 15.53 -8.04 0.64
N ASP A 66 15.50 -8.83 1.71
CA ASP A 66 16.42 -8.69 2.84
C ASP A 66 17.72 -9.47 2.60
N ALA A 67 18.86 -8.90 2.99
CA ALA A 67 20.18 -9.49 2.84
C ALA A 67 20.40 -10.79 3.63
N HIS A 68 19.63 -10.99 4.69
CA HIS A 68 19.82 -12.02 5.71
C HIS A 68 18.57 -12.88 5.95
N MET A 69 17.44 -12.52 5.35
CA MET A 69 16.18 -13.24 5.51
C MET A 69 15.61 -13.68 4.16
N ALA A 70 15.11 -14.91 4.12
CA ALA A 70 14.14 -15.36 3.12
C ALA A 70 12.81 -15.58 3.86
N PRO A 71 11.65 -15.13 3.35
CA PRO A 71 11.35 -14.53 2.04
C PRO A 71 11.45 -12.97 1.98
N SER A 72 11.29 -12.41 0.77
CA SER A 72 11.12 -10.96 0.56
C SER A 72 9.84 -10.44 1.21
N VAL A 73 9.78 -9.12 1.47
CA VAL A 73 8.60 -8.46 2.05
C VAL A 73 7.90 -7.63 0.97
N ALA A 74 6.67 -8.02 0.62
CA ALA A 74 5.82 -7.26 -0.27
C ALA A 74 5.34 -5.97 0.40
N CYS A 75 5.66 -4.82 -0.19
CA CYS A 75 5.40 -3.50 0.36
C CYS A 75 4.71 -2.57 -0.65
N LEU A 76 3.83 -1.71 -0.15
CA LEU A 76 3.45 -0.48 -0.84
C LEU A 76 4.37 0.66 -0.42
N ARG A 77 4.90 1.39 -1.40
CA ARG A 77 5.64 2.63 -1.18
C ARG A 77 4.73 3.83 -1.38
N CYS A 78 4.51 4.60 -0.32
CA CYS A 78 3.72 5.82 -0.37
C CYS A 78 4.35 6.85 -1.35
N PRO A 79 3.60 7.36 -2.34
CA PRO A 79 4.14 8.31 -3.33
C PRO A 79 4.62 9.64 -2.76
N TRP A 80 4.13 10.06 -1.59
CA TRP A 80 4.46 11.36 -1.02
C TRP A 80 5.73 11.35 -0.20
N HIS A 81 5.94 10.30 0.60
CA HIS A 81 7.00 10.27 1.61
C HIS A 81 7.90 9.04 1.54
N ASN A 82 7.69 8.16 0.55
CA ASN A 82 8.43 6.91 0.34
C ASN A 82 8.40 5.93 1.53
N ILE A 83 7.43 6.08 2.44
CA ILE A 83 7.18 5.13 3.52
C ILE A 83 6.77 3.80 2.93
N LEU A 84 7.40 2.72 3.40
CA LEU A 84 7.07 1.35 3.02
C LEU A 84 6.17 0.72 4.08
N VAL A 85 5.08 0.11 3.61
CA VAL A 85 4.14 -0.61 4.46
C VAL A 85 3.97 -2.02 3.90
N SER A 86 4.16 -3.03 4.73
CA SER A 86 3.89 -4.43 4.36
C SER A 86 2.42 -4.60 3.99
N ILE A 87 2.14 -5.15 2.81
CA ILE A 87 0.74 -5.35 2.38
C ILE A 87 0.05 -6.49 3.12
N GLU A 88 0.83 -7.43 3.64
CA GLU A 88 0.35 -8.60 4.36
C GLU A 88 -0.02 -8.24 5.81
N THR A 89 0.82 -7.44 6.46
CA THR A 89 0.72 -7.20 7.91
C THR A 89 0.40 -5.77 8.30
N GLY A 90 0.55 -4.82 7.38
CA GLY A 90 0.33 -3.39 7.67
C GLY A 90 1.45 -2.75 8.50
N GLU A 91 2.55 -3.46 8.72
CA GLU A 91 3.72 -2.96 9.45
C GLU A 91 4.52 -1.96 8.64
N LEU A 92 5.08 -0.97 9.32
CA LEU A 92 6.12 -0.10 8.78
C LEU A 92 7.36 -0.94 8.47
N VAL A 93 7.92 -0.78 7.28
CA VAL A 93 9.18 -1.44 6.89
C VAL A 93 10.26 -0.38 6.70
N GLU A 94 11.33 -0.48 7.49
CA GLU A 94 12.50 0.39 7.37
C GLU A 94 13.62 -0.34 6.63
N VAL A 95 14.30 0.39 5.73
CA VAL A 95 15.37 -0.16 4.90
C VAL A 95 16.68 0.50 5.25
N GLN A 96 17.69 -0.31 5.59
CA GLN A 96 19.05 0.14 5.88
C GLN A 96 20.04 -0.51 4.90
N PRO A 97 20.87 0.25 4.17
CA PRO A 97 21.93 -0.33 3.34
C PRO A 97 22.92 -1.13 4.19
N THR A 98 23.31 -2.35 3.78
CA THR A 98 24.26 -3.19 4.56
C THR A 98 25.73 -2.86 4.29
N SER A 99 26.02 -2.13 3.21
CA SER A 99 27.37 -1.69 2.90
C SER A 99 27.55 -0.24 3.35
N PRO A 100 28.66 0.12 4.03
CA PRO A 100 29.03 1.53 4.09
C PRO A 100 29.22 1.98 2.65
N VAL A 101 28.59 3.08 2.27
CA VAL A 101 28.91 3.76 1.02
C VAL A 101 30.41 4.03 1.11
N ALA A 102 31.23 3.26 0.38
CA ALA A 102 32.63 3.59 0.26
C ALA A 102 32.63 5.01 -0.32
N SER A 103 33.12 5.96 0.47
CA SER A 103 33.38 7.31 0.00
C SER A 103 34.39 7.19 -1.14
N VAL A 104 33.90 7.08 -2.37
CA VAL A 104 34.74 7.25 -3.55
C VAL A 104 34.95 8.75 -3.67
N ALA A 105 35.98 9.22 -2.95
CA ALA A 105 36.67 10.43 -3.34
C ALA A 105 37.48 10.07 -4.59
N THR A 106 36.95 10.41 -5.75
CA THR A 106 37.76 10.82 -6.89
C THR A 106 37.09 12.03 -7.50
N GLU A 107 37.83 13.13 -7.47
CA GLU A 107 37.55 14.38 -8.15
C GLU A 107 37.41 14.10 -9.64
N ASP A 108 36.18 13.90 -10.11
CA ASP A 108 35.84 14.01 -11.51
C ASP A 108 34.65 14.95 -11.60
N GLU A 109 34.71 15.92 -12.51
CA GLU A 109 33.66 16.90 -12.79
C GLU A 109 32.35 16.19 -13.17
N GLU A 110 31.57 15.76 -12.18
CA GLU A 110 30.24 15.24 -12.38
C GLU A 110 29.37 16.39 -12.87
N LYS A 111 29.19 16.44 -14.20
CA LYS A 111 28.05 17.11 -14.82
C LYS A 111 26.81 16.84 -13.97
N PHE A 112 26.23 17.89 -13.42
CA PHE A 112 24.98 17.87 -12.67
C PHE A 112 23.92 17.10 -13.49
N LYS A 113 23.80 15.79 -13.24
CA LYS A 113 22.78 14.96 -13.87
C LYS A 113 21.50 15.29 -13.15
N VAL A 114 20.56 15.90 -13.88
CA VAL A 114 19.22 16.17 -13.37
C VAL A 114 18.66 14.84 -12.85
N PRO A 115 18.30 14.75 -11.56
CA PRO A 115 17.79 13.51 -11.00
C PRO A 115 16.54 13.09 -11.76
N LEU A 116 16.50 11.82 -12.18
CA LEU A 116 15.35 11.28 -12.88
C LEU A 116 14.17 11.21 -11.91
N TYR A 117 13.02 11.71 -12.36
CA TYR A 117 11.78 11.68 -11.60
C TYR A 117 11.01 10.38 -11.90
N PRO A 118 10.37 9.74 -10.90
CA PRO A 118 10.34 10.11 -9.48
C PRO A 118 11.69 9.87 -8.77
N LEU A 119 11.98 10.70 -7.77
CA LEU A 119 13.17 10.57 -6.94
C LEU A 119 13.15 9.21 -6.23
N ARG A 120 14.05 8.31 -6.63
CA ARG A 120 14.22 7.01 -5.97
C ARG A 120 15.03 7.18 -4.68
N PRO A 121 14.68 6.50 -3.58
CA PRO A 121 15.47 6.48 -2.37
C PRO A 121 16.92 6.04 -2.64
N HIS A 122 17.87 6.60 -1.90
CA HIS A 122 19.30 6.32 -2.08
C HIS A 122 19.67 4.83 -1.94
N TRP A 123 18.89 4.05 -1.17
CA TRP A 123 19.14 2.62 -0.99
C TRP A 123 18.84 1.82 -2.27
N GLU A 124 17.90 2.26 -3.12
CA GLU A 124 17.65 1.65 -4.44
C GLU A 124 18.79 1.94 -5.42
N ALA A 125 19.37 3.14 -5.36
CA ALA A 125 20.50 3.52 -6.20
C ALA A 125 21.80 2.79 -5.83
N SER A 126 21.88 2.28 -4.60
CA SER A 126 23.10 1.66 -4.08
C SER A 126 23.36 0.25 -4.65
N GLY A 127 22.39 -0.36 -5.35
CA GLY A 127 22.50 -1.71 -5.92
C GLY A 127 22.96 -2.79 -4.92
N GLY A 128 22.90 -2.46 -3.63
CA GLY A 128 23.52 -3.20 -2.54
C GLY A 128 22.47 -3.93 -1.75
N ARG A 129 22.90 -5.00 -1.08
CA ARG A 129 22.09 -5.72 -0.11
C ARG A 129 21.53 -4.75 0.94
N VAL A 130 20.26 -4.90 1.30
CA VAL A 130 19.59 -4.09 2.31
C VAL A 130 19.16 -4.94 3.49
N ARG A 131 19.13 -4.35 4.68
CA ARG A 131 18.54 -4.94 5.88
C ARG A 131 17.21 -4.27 6.15
N LEU A 132 16.20 -5.09 6.35
CA LEU A 132 14.85 -4.69 6.66
C LEU A 132 14.62 -4.78 8.16
N THR A 133 13.98 -3.75 8.72
CA THR A 133 13.47 -3.77 10.09
C THR A 133 11.96 -3.61 10.02
N ARG A 134 11.23 -4.54 10.64
CA ARG A 134 9.77 -4.49 10.77
C ARG A 134 9.43 -3.69 12.02
N GLY A 135 8.76 -2.57 11.81
CA GLY A 135 8.29 -1.67 12.86
C GLY A 135 6.90 -2.04 13.36
N PRO A 136 6.19 -1.10 14.02
CA PRO A 136 4.82 -1.36 14.47
C PRO A 136 3.85 -1.51 13.29
N VAL A 137 2.70 -2.15 13.56
CA VAL A 137 1.54 -2.11 12.66
C VAL A 137 1.00 -0.68 12.62
N VAL A 138 1.05 -0.06 11.44
CA VAL A 138 0.66 1.34 11.24
C VAL A 138 -0.53 1.49 10.31
N GLN A 139 -0.75 0.48 9.47
CA GLN A 139 -1.79 0.47 8.45
C GLN A 139 -2.69 -0.74 8.70
N ARG A 140 -4.01 -0.55 8.70
CA ARG A 140 -4.95 -1.67 8.86
C ARG A 140 -5.02 -2.48 7.57
N THR A 141 -4.87 -3.79 7.72
CA THR A 141 -5.19 -4.78 6.68
C THR A 141 -6.54 -5.41 6.95
N HIS A 142 -7.16 -5.91 5.88
CA HIS A 142 -8.49 -6.51 5.88
C HIS A 142 -8.41 -7.86 5.17
N LYS A 143 -9.34 -8.76 5.47
CA LYS A 143 -9.44 -9.99 4.70
C LYS A 143 -10.22 -9.72 3.43
N VAL A 144 -9.80 -10.36 2.35
CA VAL A 144 -10.48 -10.26 1.05
C VAL A 144 -10.49 -11.62 0.38
N SER A 145 -11.60 -11.92 -0.28
CA SER A 145 -11.77 -13.12 -1.10
C SER A 145 -12.52 -12.77 -2.38
N LEU A 146 -12.30 -13.58 -3.42
CA LEU A 146 -12.97 -13.46 -4.71
C LEU A 146 -13.47 -14.83 -5.14
N GLU A 147 -14.78 -14.96 -5.26
CA GLU A 147 -15.43 -16.15 -5.83
C GLU A 147 -15.62 -15.94 -7.33
N GLU A 148 -14.76 -16.55 -8.17
CA GLU A 148 -14.78 -16.32 -9.63
C GLU A 148 -16.05 -16.82 -10.33
N SER A 149 -16.71 -17.86 -9.81
CA SER A 149 -17.94 -18.42 -10.40
C SER A 149 -19.11 -17.45 -10.32
N SER A 150 -19.22 -16.71 -9.22
CA SER A 150 -20.25 -15.69 -8.98
C SER A 150 -19.76 -14.28 -9.37
N GLY A 151 -18.45 -14.09 -9.48
CA GLY A 151 -17.82 -12.79 -9.69
C GLY A 151 -17.94 -11.86 -8.48
N ILE A 152 -18.14 -12.42 -7.28
CA ILE A 152 -18.31 -11.67 -6.04
C ILE A 152 -16.98 -11.53 -5.33
N MET A 153 -16.56 -10.29 -5.09
CA MET A 153 -15.48 -9.97 -4.17
C MET A 153 -16.05 -9.57 -2.81
N THR A 154 -15.54 -10.20 -1.76
CA THR A 154 -15.92 -9.93 -0.37
C THR A 154 -14.75 -9.31 0.37
N ILE A 155 -14.98 -8.17 1.02
CA ILE A 155 -14.03 -7.51 1.91
C ILE A 155 -14.58 -7.58 3.33
N GLU A 156 -13.87 -8.29 4.20
CA GLU A 156 -14.20 -8.48 5.61
C GLU A 156 -13.48 -7.43 6.46
N VAL A 157 -14.24 -6.63 7.19
CA VAL A 157 -13.71 -5.55 8.04
C VAL A 157 -14.19 -5.74 9.47
N GLU A 158 -13.30 -5.50 10.43
CA GLU A 158 -13.66 -5.45 11.84
C GLU A 158 -14.68 -4.34 12.09
N ASP A 159 -15.66 -4.59 12.97
CA ASP A 159 -16.60 -3.53 13.34
C ASP A 159 -15.92 -2.35 14.04
N GLU A 160 -16.55 -1.17 14.01
CA GLU A 160 -15.99 0.05 14.60
C GLU A 160 -15.72 -0.04 16.11
N ALA A 161 -16.44 -0.89 16.85
CA ALA A 161 -16.21 -1.04 18.28
C ALA A 161 -14.91 -1.81 18.53
N GLU A 162 -14.63 -2.86 17.75
CA GLU A 162 -13.36 -3.59 17.82
C GLU A 162 -12.18 -2.74 17.34
N MET A 163 -12.34 -2.00 16.23
CA MET A 163 -11.29 -1.07 15.78
C MET A 163 -10.98 0.01 16.82
N ARG A 164 -11.99 0.51 17.56
CA ARG A 164 -11.77 1.45 18.67
C ARG A 164 -11.04 0.84 19.88
N ARG A 165 -11.13 -0.47 20.09
CA ARG A 165 -10.38 -1.17 21.14
C ARG A 165 -8.92 -1.42 20.73
N HIS A 166 -8.66 -1.57 19.44
CA HIS A 166 -7.35 -1.79 18.87
C HIS A 166 -7.06 -0.76 17.76
N PRO A 167 -6.92 0.53 18.13
CA PRO A 167 -6.78 1.59 17.14
C PRO A 167 -5.42 1.50 16.45
N LEU A 168 -5.45 1.67 15.13
CA LEU A 168 -4.26 1.81 14.31
C LEU A 168 -4.13 3.24 13.78
N PRO A 169 -2.92 3.74 13.53
CA PRO A 169 -2.69 5.08 13.00
C PRO A 169 -3.49 5.39 11.71
N SER A 170 -3.69 4.41 10.83
CA SER A 170 -4.47 4.61 9.60
C SER A 170 -5.97 4.78 9.81
N ASP A 171 -6.52 4.43 10.99
CA ASP A 171 -7.97 4.42 11.23
C ASP A 171 -8.64 5.77 11.01
N ALA A 172 -8.01 6.83 11.51
CA ALA A 172 -8.55 8.17 11.41
C ALA A 172 -8.61 8.67 9.96
N VAL A 173 -7.59 8.36 9.15
CA VAL A 173 -7.49 8.85 7.77
C VAL A 173 -8.29 7.99 6.80
N ALA A 174 -8.38 6.68 7.04
CA ALA A 174 -9.14 5.76 6.21
C ALA A 174 -10.66 5.92 6.41
N GLY A 175 -11.12 6.36 7.58
CA GLY A 175 -12.53 6.68 7.84
C GLY A 175 -12.95 8.12 7.51
N ASN A 176 -12.04 8.95 6.95
CA ASN A 176 -12.30 10.36 6.69
C ASN A 176 -12.43 10.65 5.19
N LEU A 177 -13.58 11.20 4.78
CA LEU A 177 -13.87 11.55 3.38
C LEU A 177 -12.84 12.52 2.77
N GLN A 178 -12.40 13.55 3.50
CA GLN A 178 -11.45 14.54 3.00
C GLN A 178 -10.06 13.93 2.76
N SER A 179 -9.61 13.07 3.68
CA SER A 179 -8.32 12.37 3.58
C SER A 179 -8.34 11.28 2.52
N GLY A 180 -9.43 10.52 2.43
CA GLY A 180 -9.52 9.34 1.57
C GLY A 180 -9.89 9.63 0.12
N ALA A 181 -10.58 10.73 -0.17
CA ALA A 181 -10.93 11.11 -1.53
C ALA A 181 -9.70 11.30 -2.45
N LEU A 182 -8.55 11.70 -1.88
CA LEU A 182 -7.28 11.83 -2.62
C LEU A 182 -6.70 10.49 -3.10
N THR A 183 -7.17 9.39 -2.52
CA THR A 183 -6.75 8.03 -2.86
C THR A 183 -7.73 7.33 -3.81
N MET A 184 -8.84 7.98 -4.14
CA MET A 184 -9.79 7.49 -5.13
C MET A 184 -9.26 7.70 -6.54
N GLN A 185 -9.45 6.70 -7.39
CA GLN A 185 -9.23 6.89 -8.83
C GLN A 185 -10.29 7.86 -9.37
N ILE A 186 -9.89 8.71 -10.33
CA ILE A 186 -10.79 9.65 -11.01
C ILE A 186 -12.02 8.91 -11.61
N PHE A 187 -11.86 7.66 -12.02
CA PHE A 187 -12.94 6.82 -12.51
C PHE A 187 -14.00 6.51 -11.44
N ASP A 188 -13.60 6.35 -10.18
CA ASP A 188 -14.53 6.10 -9.05
C ASP A 188 -15.26 7.38 -8.61
N ILE A 189 -14.61 8.54 -8.71
CA ILE A 189 -15.26 9.84 -8.48
C ILE A 189 -16.39 10.05 -9.51
N LYS A 190 -16.12 9.72 -10.78
CA LYS A 190 -17.08 9.86 -11.88
C LYS A 190 -18.23 8.86 -11.79
N SER A 191 -17.96 7.60 -11.44
CA SER A 191 -19.00 6.56 -11.31
C SER A 191 -19.93 6.82 -10.12
N LYS A 192 -19.39 7.37 -9.02
CA LYS A 192 -20.17 7.72 -7.81
C LYS A 192 -20.76 9.15 -7.83
N ARG A 193 -20.60 9.90 -8.92
CA ARG A 193 -21.09 11.28 -9.09
C ARG A 193 -20.66 12.23 -7.94
N LEU A 194 -19.43 12.08 -7.46
CA LEU A 194 -18.89 12.91 -6.37
C LEU A 194 -18.27 14.23 -6.90
N SER A 195 -18.76 14.75 -8.04
CA SER A 195 -18.28 15.96 -8.72
C SER A 195 -19.38 16.97 -8.96
#